data_AF-A0A2V7PKH4-F1
#
_entry.id   AF-A0A2V7PKH4-F1
#
_cell.length_a   1.000
_cell.length_b   1.000
_cell.length_c   1.000
_cell.angle_alpha   90.00
_cell.angle_beta   90.00
_cell.angle_gamma   90.00
#
_symmetry.space_group_name_H-M   'P 1'
#
loop_
_entity.id
_entity.type
_entity.pdbx_description
1 polymer ?
#
loop_
_entity_poly.entity_id
_entity_poly.type
_entity_poly.pdbx_seq_one_letter_code
_entity_poly.pdbx_strand_id
1 'polypeptide(L)'
;MANLVEAACNRIGANGLLGRVGCYYHDIGKVKNPLYFVENQIPGNNPHDRLKPLQSAQIIKAHVTDGLALAAEAVLPDSVAAFIPEHHGTTEITYFLDKAKKTDGGQARNPEDFTYPGPKPRSMETAIAMIADSVEAALRVLEDLTPQKIEEAIDHIVRTKVNAGQLDEAPLTLQQIEQVKAAFLVVLSGMYHNRIDYPESSGGIGAAWQPPPGPPETARSSR
;
A
#
# COMPACT_ATOMS: atom_id res chain seq x y z
N MET A 1 -0.13 4.74 2.77
CA MET A 1 -1.10 4.62 1.65
C MET A 1 -2.03 5.83 1.50
N ALA A 2 -2.87 6.17 2.48
CA ALA A 2 -3.91 7.21 2.28
C ALA A 2 -3.42 8.57 1.76
N ASN A 3 -2.32 9.11 2.31
CA ASN A 3 -1.70 10.36 1.83
C ASN A 3 -1.15 10.26 0.39
N LEU A 4 -0.64 9.08 0.02
CA LEU A 4 -0.11 8.80 -1.32
C LEU A 4 -1.22 8.84 -2.37
N VAL A 5 -2.34 8.16 -2.07
CA VAL A 5 -3.51 8.10 -2.96
C VAL A 5 -4.15 9.46 -3.10
N GLU A 6 -4.37 10.19 -2.01
CA GLU A 6 -4.94 11.53 -2.06
C GLU A 6 -4.11 12.49 -2.92
N ALA A 7 -2.78 12.51 -2.73
CA ALA A 7 -1.90 13.38 -3.49
C ALA A 7 -1.97 13.09 -5.00
N ALA A 8 -1.99 11.81 -5.38
CA ALA A 8 -2.14 11.40 -6.77
C ALA A 8 -3.52 11.71 -7.35
N CYS A 9 -4.60 11.46 -6.60
CA CYS A 9 -5.95 11.82 -7.02
C CYS A 9 -6.06 13.33 -7.29
N ASN A 10 -5.60 14.15 -6.35
CA ASN A 10 -5.59 15.60 -6.49
C ASN A 10 -4.78 16.06 -7.70
N ARG A 11 -3.66 15.38 -8.00
CA ARG A 11 -2.79 15.71 -9.13
C ARG A 11 -3.49 15.58 -10.48
N ILE A 12 -4.39 14.60 -10.62
CA ILE A 12 -5.08 14.31 -11.89
C ILE A 12 -6.54 14.80 -11.93
N GLY A 13 -6.98 15.54 -10.91
CA GLY A 13 -8.36 16.04 -10.80
C GLY A 13 -9.40 15.00 -10.36
N ALA A 14 -8.97 13.88 -9.79
CA ALA A 14 -9.85 12.90 -9.14
C ALA A 14 -10.19 13.33 -7.70
N ASN A 15 -11.07 12.61 -7.02
CA ASN A 15 -11.52 12.93 -5.67
C ASN A 15 -10.51 12.45 -4.61
N GLY A 16 -9.62 13.35 -4.17
CA GLY A 16 -8.61 13.04 -3.15
C GLY A 16 -9.19 12.67 -1.78
N LEU A 17 -10.29 13.29 -1.36
CA LEU A 17 -10.95 12.96 -0.10
C LEU A 17 -11.50 11.52 -0.13
N LEU A 18 -12.17 11.15 -1.22
CA LEU A 18 -12.64 9.78 -1.42
C LEU A 18 -11.46 8.80 -1.44
N GLY A 19 -10.41 9.10 -2.19
CA GLY A 19 -9.18 8.29 -2.23
C GLY A 19 -8.59 8.06 -0.83
N ARG A 20 -8.48 9.11 -0.02
CA ARG A 20 -7.97 9.03 1.37
C ARG A 20 -8.87 8.15 2.23
N VAL A 21 -10.18 8.40 2.23
CA VAL A 21 -11.14 7.67 3.08
C VAL A 21 -11.26 6.21 2.65
N GLY A 22 -11.32 5.93 1.36
CA GLY A 22 -11.34 4.56 0.82
C GLY A 22 -10.14 3.74 1.28
N CYS A 23 -8.94 4.35 1.33
CA CYS A 23 -7.74 3.69 1.86
C CYS A 23 -7.84 3.30 3.34
N TYR A 24 -8.65 3.97 4.17
CA TYR A 24 -8.82 3.56 5.56
C TYR A 24 -9.60 2.25 5.70
N TYR A 25 -10.44 1.93 4.71
CA TYR A 25 -11.36 0.80 4.77
C TYR A 25 -11.04 -0.34 3.80
N HIS A 26 -10.17 -0.13 2.81
CA HIS A 26 -9.89 -1.15 1.78
C HIS A 26 -9.54 -2.54 2.36
N ASP A 27 -8.84 -2.55 3.50
CA ASP A 27 -8.37 -3.73 4.20
C ASP A 27 -9.20 -4.13 5.43
N ILE A 28 -10.38 -3.53 5.66
CA ILE A 28 -11.15 -3.71 6.90
C ILE A 28 -11.48 -5.17 7.19
N GLY A 29 -11.61 -6.04 6.18
CA GLY A 29 -11.88 -7.46 6.41
C GLY A 29 -10.73 -8.22 7.11
N LYS A 30 -9.50 -7.71 7.07
CA LYS A 30 -8.36 -8.32 7.78
C LYS A 30 -8.60 -8.42 9.29
N VAL A 31 -9.46 -7.57 9.86
CA VAL A 31 -9.79 -7.57 11.30
C VAL A 31 -10.46 -8.87 11.76
N LYS A 32 -11.06 -9.66 10.85
CA LYS A 32 -11.62 -10.97 11.20
C LYS A 32 -10.54 -12.00 11.54
N ASN A 33 -9.38 -11.90 10.90
CA ASN A 33 -8.29 -12.88 10.99
C ASN A 33 -6.90 -12.20 11.00
N PRO A 34 -6.62 -11.26 11.93
CA PRO A 34 -5.50 -10.33 11.82
C PRO A 34 -4.13 -11.02 11.78
N LEU A 35 -3.96 -12.12 12.53
CA LEU A 35 -2.70 -12.86 12.64
C LEU A 35 -2.24 -13.52 11.32
N TYR A 36 -3.13 -13.63 10.32
CA TYR A 36 -2.79 -14.15 9.00
C TYR A 36 -2.22 -13.09 8.05
N PHE A 37 -2.13 -11.83 8.47
CA PHE A 37 -1.58 -10.76 7.66
C PHE A 37 -0.24 -10.29 8.25
N VAL A 38 0.79 -10.26 7.40
CA VAL A 38 2.21 -10.12 7.83
C VAL A 38 2.47 -8.82 8.62
N GLU A 39 1.73 -7.76 8.31
CA GLU A 39 1.80 -6.47 8.98
C GLU A 39 1.35 -6.52 10.46
N ASN A 40 0.61 -7.56 10.84
CA ASN A 40 0.13 -7.79 12.20
C ASN A 40 0.88 -8.93 12.92
N GLN A 41 1.86 -9.56 12.26
CA GLN A 41 2.58 -10.70 12.80
C GLN A 41 3.80 -10.28 13.64
N ILE A 42 4.06 -11.04 14.70
CA ILE A 42 5.32 -10.97 15.43
C ILE A 42 6.37 -11.77 14.63
N PRO A 43 7.58 -11.24 14.39
CA PRO A 43 8.64 -11.94 13.67
C PRO A 43 8.87 -13.36 14.22
N GLY A 44 8.97 -14.34 13.31
CA GLY A 44 9.24 -15.74 13.65
C GLY A 44 8.01 -16.59 13.97
N ASN A 45 6.79 -16.03 13.92
CA ASN A 45 5.55 -16.80 14.11
C ASN A 45 4.53 -16.52 12.99
N ASN A 46 4.72 -17.13 11.82
CA ASN A 46 3.80 -17.02 10.70
C ASN A 46 2.82 -18.22 10.66
N PRO A 47 1.52 -18.03 10.90
CA PRO A 47 0.53 -19.11 10.86
C PRO A 47 0.46 -19.85 9.52
N HIS A 48 0.84 -19.19 8.41
CA HIS A 48 0.84 -19.79 7.07
C HIS A 48 1.89 -20.90 6.88
N ASP A 49 2.87 -21.03 7.78
CA ASP A 49 3.86 -22.11 7.74
C ASP A 49 3.24 -23.48 8.08
N ARG A 50 2.09 -23.48 8.76
CA ARG A 50 1.37 -24.69 9.18
C ARG A 50 0.18 -25.02 8.29
N LEU A 51 -0.06 -24.23 7.24
CA LEU A 51 -1.21 -24.36 6.34
C LEU A 51 -0.81 -24.83 4.95
N LYS A 52 -1.73 -25.54 4.28
CA LYS A 52 -1.58 -25.80 2.85
C LYS A 52 -1.68 -24.48 2.08
N PRO A 53 -0.95 -24.30 0.97
CA PRO A 53 -0.98 -23.04 0.21
C PRO A 53 -2.39 -22.61 -0.23
N LEU A 54 -3.25 -23.57 -0.58
CA LEU A 54 -4.65 -23.30 -0.92
C LEU A 54 -5.43 -22.69 0.25
N GLN A 55 -5.25 -23.22 1.48
CA GLN A 55 -5.91 -22.69 2.67
C GLN A 55 -5.43 -21.27 2.97
N SER A 56 -4.13 -21.02 2.84
CA SER A 56 -3.56 -19.69 2.98
C SER A 56 -4.13 -18.71 1.96
N ALA A 57 -4.22 -19.09 0.69
CA ALA A 57 -4.81 -18.28 -0.37
C ALA A 57 -6.29 -17.98 -0.09
N GLN A 58 -7.07 -18.95 0.40
CA GLN A 58 -8.46 -18.75 0.79
C GLN A 58 -8.61 -17.74 1.95
N ILE A 59 -7.76 -17.84 2.98
CA ILE A 59 -7.78 -16.88 4.11
C ILE A 59 -7.42 -15.47 3.64
N ILE A 60 -6.36 -15.34 2.84
CA ILE A 60 -5.97 -14.05 2.29
C ILE A 60 -7.11 -13.50 1.41
N LYS A 61 -7.69 -14.30 0.51
CA LYS A 61 -8.80 -13.86 -0.35
C LYS A 61 -10.04 -13.45 0.45
N ALA A 62 -10.32 -14.12 1.56
CA ALA A 62 -11.51 -13.90 2.37
C ALA A 62 -11.57 -12.50 2.98
N HIS A 63 -10.45 -11.77 3.14
CA HIS A 63 -10.51 -10.39 3.66
C HIS A 63 -11.39 -9.48 2.77
N VAL A 64 -11.50 -9.76 1.47
CA VAL A 64 -12.38 -9.00 0.58
C VAL A 64 -13.85 -9.25 0.92
N THR A 65 -14.26 -10.52 1.01
CA THR A 65 -15.65 -10.89 1.32
C THR A 65 -16.03 -10.49 2.74
N ASP A 66 -15.12 -10.67 3.70
CA ASP A 66 -15.30 -10.26 5.09
C ASP A 66 -15.39 -8.73 5.20
N GLY A 67 -14.57 -8.01 4.42
CA GLY A 67 -14.59 -6.55 4.38
C GLY A 67 -15.90 -6.01 3.81
N LEU A 68 -16.43 -6.62 2.74
CA LEU A 68 -17.73 -6.26 2.19
C LEU A 68 -18.88 -6.52 3.18
N ALA A 69 -18.83 -7.62 3.93
CA ALA A 69 -19.81 -7.91 4.97
C ALA A 69 -19.78 -6.85 6.09
N LEU A 70 -18.59 -6.48 6.55
CA LEU A 70 -18.42 -5.40 7.54
C LEU A 70 -18.87 -4.05 7.01
N ALA A 71 -18.57 -3.74 5.74
CA ALA A 71 -18.99 -2.51 5.11
C ALA A 71 -20.52 -2.39 5.01
N ALA A 72 -21.19 -3.50 4.68
CA ALA A 72 -22.66 -3.57 4.65
C ALA A 72 -23.27 -3.41 6.04
N GLU A 73 -22.72 -4.08 7.06
CA GLU A 73 -23.17 -3.98 8.46
C GLU A 73 -23.08 -2.54 8.98
N ALA A 74 -21.98 -1.85 8.67
CA ALA A 74 -21.75 -0.47 9.09
C ALA A 74 -22.34 0.58 8.14
N VAL A 75 -23.05 0.16 7.08
CA VAL A 75 -23.70 1.04 6.10
C VAL A 75 -22.70 2.03 5.48
N LEU A 76 -21.52 1.53 5.11
CA LEU A 76 -20.52 2.35 4.41
C LEU A 76 -21.09 2.80 3.05
N PRO A 77 -20.82 4.04 2.62
CA PRO A 77 -21.17 4.47 1.27
C PRO A 77 -20.55 3.57 0.22
N ASP A 78 -21.30 3.25 -0.85
CA ASP A 78 -20.85 2.36 -1.93
C ASP A 78 -19.51 2.81 -2.54
N SER A 79 -19.29 4.12 -2.64
CA SER A 79 -18.04 4.70 -3.15
C SER A 79 -16.82 4.37 -2.28
N VAL A 80 -17.00 4.21 -0.97
CA VAL A 80 -15.95 3.79 -0.03
C VAL A 80 -15.82 2.27 -0.03
N ALA A 81 -16.95 1.56 0.00
CA ALA A 81 -16.99 0.09 -0.02
C ALA A 81 -16.34 -0.49 -1.30
N ALA A 82 -16.42 0.21 -2.42
CA ALA A 82 -15.80 -0.17 -3.70
C ALA A 82 -14.27 -0.39 -3.60
N PHE A 83 -13.58 0.29 -2.68
CA PHE A 83 -12.14 0.08 -2.48
C PHE A 83 -11.83 -1.34 -1.99
N ILE A 84 -12.75 -1.99 -1.29
CA ILE A 84 -12.52 -3.30 -0.66
C ILE A 84 -12.32 -4.41 -1.70
N PRO A 85 -13.19 -4.60 -2.70
CA PRO A 85 -12.93 -5.61 -3.73
C PRO A 85 -12.02 -5.12 -4.85
N GLU A 86 -12.04 -3.82 -5.16
CA GLU A 86 -11.33 -3.30 -6.34
C GLU A 86 -9.82 -3.10 -6.11
N HIS A 87 -9.34 -2.91 -4.87
CA HIS A 87 -7.92 -2.62 -4.64
C HIS A 87 -6.99 -3.78 -5.07
N HIS A 88 -7.47 -5.02 -5.07
CA HIS A 88 -6.76 -6.15 -5.66
C HIS A 88 -7.26 -6.54 -7.05
N GLY A 89 -8.47 -6.12 -7.45
CA GLY A 89 -9.04 -6.49 -8.73
C GLY A 89 -9.08 -8.01 -8.89
N THR A 90 -8.55 -8.49 -10.00
CA THR A 90 -8.45 -9.93 -10.30
C THR A 90 -7.00 -10.39 -10.32
N THR A 91 -6.15 -9.84 -9.46
CA THR A 91 -4.74 -10.24 -9.40
C THR A 91 -4.57 -11.63 -8.79
N GLU A 92 -3.51 -12.32 -9.19
CA GLU A 92 -3.13 -13.61 -8.59
C GLU A 92 -2.38 -13.41 -7.27
N ILE A 93 -2.64 -14.29 -6.31
CA ILE A 93 -1.94 -14.46 -5.03
C ILE A 93 -0.70 -15.33 -5.31
N THR A 94 0.26 -14.75 -6.00
CA THR A 94 1.40 -15.44 -6.63
C THR A 94 2.24 -16.26 -5.63
N TYR A 95 2.48 -15.74 -4.43
CA TYR A 95 3.27 -16.44 -3.40
C TYR A 95 2.72 -17.83 -3.07
N PHE A 96 1.41 -17.92 -2.80
CA PHE A 96 0.78 -19.21 -2.45
C PHE A 96 0.55 -20.08 -3.68
N LEU A 97 0.33 -19.49 -4.86
CA LEU A 97 0.26 -20.22 -6.13
C LEU A 97 1.60 -20.92 -6.42
N ASP A 98 2.71 -20.22 -6.27
CA ASP A 98 4.04 -20.78 -6.50
C ASP A 98 4.44 -21.79 -5.42
N LYS A 99 4.07 -21.55 -4.16
CA LYS A 99 4.23 -22.53 -3.08
C LYS A 99 3.42 -23.80 -3.38
N ALA A 100 2.20 -23.69 -3.91
CA ALA A 100 1.38 -24.82 -4.33
C ALA A 100 2.03 -25.63 -5.47
N LYS A 101 2.52 -24.95 -6.52
CA LYS A 101 3.20 -25.60 -7.65
C LYS A 101 4.41 -26.43 -7.20
N LYS A 102 5.17 -25.93 -6.22
CA LYS A 102 6.36 -26.61 -5.67
C LYS A 102 6.03 -27.78 -4.76
N THR A 103 4.99 -27.66 -3.93
CA THR A 103 4.64 -28.66 -2.91
C THR A 103 3.87 -29.85 -3.45
N ASP A 104 3.03 -29.65 -4.48
CA ASP A 104 2.15 -30.69 -5.00
C ASP A 104 2.61 -31.28 -6.36
N GLY A 105 3.92 -31.28 -6.59
CA GLY A 105 4.56 -31.99 -7.72
C GLY A 105 4.12 -31.51 -9.12
N GLY A 106 3.72 -30.24 -9.26
CA GLY A 106 3.32 -29.69 -10.56
C GLY A 106 1.92 -30.09 -11.05
N GLN A 107 1.04 -30.61 -10.18
CA GLN A 107 -0.36 -30.84 -10.56
C GLN A 107 -1.05 -29.54 -11.00
N ALA A 108 -1.95 -29.66 -11.98
CA ALA A 108 -2.71 -28.53 -12.52
C ALA A 108 -3.53 -27.82 -11.42
N ARG A 109 -3.15 -26.56 -11.18
CA ARG A 109 -3.88 -25.46 -10.53
C ARG A 109 -5.23 -25.15 -11.15
N ASN A 110 -6.35 -25.06 -10.44
CA ASN A 110 -7.37 -24.09 -10.87
C ASN A 110 -6.82 -22.69 -10.54
N PRO A 111 -6.53 -21.83 -11.53
CA PRO A 111 -6.00 -20.48 -11.26
C PRO A 111 -6.93 -19.65 -10.38
N GLU A 112 -8.25 -19.85 -10.49
CA GLU A 112 -9.27 -19.12 -9.73
C GLU A 112 -9.17 -19.30 -8.21
N ASP A 113 -8.58 -20.41 -7.76
CA ASP A 113 -8.32 -20.67 -6.35
C ASP A 113 -7.33 -19.65 -5.74
N PHE A 114 -6.47 -19.08 -6.59
CA PHE A 114 -5.43 -18.13 -6.21
C PHE A 114 -5.66 -16.75 -6.79
N THR A 115 -6.82 -16.47 -7.39
CA THR A 115 -7.14 -15.16 -7.96
C THR A 115 -8.20 -14.48 -7.13
N TYR A 116 -8.00 -13.19 -6.85
CA TYR A 116 -9.02 -12.35 -6.20
C TYR A 116 -10.30 -12.31 -7.05
N PRO A 117 -11.48 -12.25 -6.41
CA PRO A 117 -12.76 -12.34 -7.13
C PRO A 117 -13.08 -11.10 -7.97
N GLY A 118 -12.36 -10.00 -7.79
CA GLY A 118 -12.67 -8.71 -8.40
C GLY A 118 -13.91 -8.03 -7.79
N PRO A 119 -14.48 -7.04 -8.50
CA PRO A 119 -14.14 -6.64 -9.87
C PRO A 119 -12.82 -5.88 -9.98
N LYS A 120 -12.33 -5.66 -11.21
CA LYS A 120 -11.25 -4.69 -11.48
C LYS A 120 -11.69 -3.27 -11.07
N PRO A 121 -10.74 -2.35 -10.78
CA PRO A 121 -11.03 -0.95 -10.56
C PRO A 121 -11.91 -0.32 -11.63
N ARG A 122 -12.95 0.40 -11.19
CA ARG A 122 -13.92 1.10 -12.05
C ARG A 122 -13.91 2.61 -11.90
N SER A 123 -13.08 3.12 -11.00
CA SER A 123 -12.88 4.55 -10.76
C SER A 123 -11.39 4.90 -10.82
N MET A 124 -11.08 6.19 -11.01
CA MET A 124 -9.69 6.65 -10.92
C MET A 124 -9.14 6.40 -9.52
N GLU A 125 -9.97 6.59 -8.49
CA GLU A 125 -9.58 6.51 -7.09
C GLU A 125 -9.26 5.07 -6.66
N THR A 126 -10.09 4.10 -7.02
CA THR A 126 -9.82 2.67 -6.72
C THR A 126 -8.66 2.12 -7.54
N ALA A 127 -8.45 2.62 -8.76
CA ALA A 127 -7.29 2.27 -9.57
C ALA A 127 -5.98 2.82 -8.97
N ILE A 128 -5.98 4.09 -8.52
CA ILE A 128 -4.84 4.68 -7.81
C ILE A 128 -4.58 3.93 -6.50
N ALA A 129 -5.63 3.54 -5.76
CA ALA A 129 -5.49 2.75 -4.54
C ALA A 129 -4.86 1.38 -4.80
N MET A 130 -5.27 0.66 -5.85
CA MET A 130 -4.63 -0.60 -6.26
C MET A 130 -3.14 -0.43 -6.50
N ILE A 131 -2.74 0.61 -7.24
CA ILE A 131 -1.32 0.87 -7.54
C ILE A 131 -0.60 1.23 -6.24
N ALA A 132 -1.16 2.10 -5.41
CA ALA A 132 -0.56 2.54 -4.15
C ALA A 132 -0.32 1.40 -3.16
N ASP A 133 -1.30 0.49 -3.01
CA ASP A 133 -1.18 -0.70 -2.16
C ASP A 133 -0.04 -1.59 -2.63
N SER A 134 -0.01 -1.89 -3.95
CA SER A 134 1.03 -2.72 -4.55
C SER A 134 2.43 -2.09 -4.44
N VAL A 135 2.52 -0.76 -4.54
CA VAL A 135 3.79 -0.04 -4.34
C VAL A 135 4.21 -0.08 -2.87
N GLU A 136 3.32 0.17 -1.90
CA GLU A 136 3.67 0.11 -0.48
C GLU A 136 4.18 -1.27 -0.08
N ALA A 137 3.47 -2.33 -0.50
CA ALA A 137 3.87 -3.71 -0.26
C ALA A 137 5.26 -4.02 -0.85
N ALA A 138 5.55 -3.54 -2.07
CA ALA A 138 6.85 -3.73 -2.70
C ALA A 138 7.97 -2.99 -1.96
N LEU A 139 7.75 -1.72 -1.58
CA LEU A 139 8.77 -0.93 -0.88
C LEU A 139 9.07 -1.47 0.53
N ARG A 140 8.11 -2.15 1.17
CA ARG A 140 8.29 -2.74 2.51
C ARG A 140 9.37 -3.83 2.56
N VAL A 141 9.67 -4.46 1.42
CA VAL A 141 10.65 -5.56 1.32
C VAL A 141 11.96 -5.14 0.66
N LEU A 142 12.07 -3.91 0.15
CA LEU A 142 13.29 -3.41 -0.46
C LEU A 142 14.25 -2.85 0.59
N GLU A 143 15.53 -3.19 0.45
CA GLU A 143 16.63 -2.61 1.22
C GLU A 143 17.16 -1.34 0.52
N ASP A 144 17.61 -0.36 1.33
CA ASP A 144 18.21 0.90 0.89
C ASP A 144 17.37 1.65 -0.16
N LEU A 145 16.22 2.18 0.26
CA LEU A 145 15.25 2.89 -0.57
C LEU A 145 15.78 4.25 -1.09
N THR A 146 16.57 4.22 -2.16
CA THR A 146 16.95 5.41 -2.92
C THR A 146 15.79 5.90 -3.80
N PRO A 147 15.73 7.21 -4.15
CA PRO A 147 14.69 7.71 -5.06
C PRO A 147 14.63 6.95 -6.38
N GLN A 148 15.78 6.57 -6.95
CA GLN A 148 15.84 5.78 -8.17
C GLN A 148 15.20 4.39 -8.01
N LYS A 149 15.49 3.67 -6.91
CA LYS A 149 14.86 2.37 -6.65
C LYS A 149 13.35 2.50 -6.44
N ILE A 150 12.89 3.57 -5.79
CA ILE A 150 11.47 3.86 -5.62
C ILE A 150 10.80 4.08 -6.98
N GLU A 151 11.41 4.88 -7.86
CA GLU A 151 10.94 5.13 -9.23
C GLU A 151 10.84 3.83 -10.03
N GLU A 152 11.90 3.02 -10.04
CA GLU A 152 11.95 1.72 -10.72
C GLU A 152 10.87 0.76 -10.20
N ALA A 153 10.62 0.74 -8.89
CA ALA A 153 9.55 -0.07 -8.28
C ALA A 153 8.16 0.40 -8.72
N ILE A 154 7.90 1.72 -8.71
CA ILE A 154 6.64 2.30 -9.19
C ILE A 154 6.41 1.93 -10.66
N ASP A 155 7.42 2.13 -11.52
CA ASP A 155 7.36 1.80 -12.94
C ASP A 155 7.05 0.32 -13.18
N HIS A 156 7.73 -0.56 -12.45
CA HIS A 156 7.54 -2.00 -12.56
C HIS A 156 6.11 -2.40 -12.17
N ILE A 157 5.61 -1.90 -11.04
CA ILE A 157 4.25 -2.22 -10.55
C ILE A 157 3.20 -1.71 -11.53
N VAL A 158 3.28 -0.46 -11.97
CA VAL A 158 2.32 0.11 -12.92
C VAL A 158 2.31 -0.68 -14.22
N ARG A 159 3.48 -0.96 -14.80
CA ARG A 159 3.60 -1.75 -16.02
C ARG A 159 2.98 -3.15 -15.85
N THR A 160 3.19 -3.77 -14.70
CA THR A 160 2.62 -5.10 -14.40
C THR A 160 1.09 -5.05 -14.35
N LYS A 161 0.49 -4.03 -13.71
CA LYS A 161 -0.97 -3.85 -13.65
C LYS A 161 -1.57 -3.58 -15.03
N VAL A 162 -0.93 -2.72 -15.83
CA VAL A 162 -1.35 -2.42 -17.22
C VAL A 162 -1.29 -3.67 -18.09
N ASN A 163 -0.17 -4.40 -18.07
CA ASN A 163 -0.02 -5.60 -18.89
C ASN A 163 -0.99 -6.72 -18.49
N ALA A 164 -1.38 -6.78 -17.21
CA ALA A 164 -2.39 -7.71 -16.71
C ALA A 164 -3.84 -7.22 -16.94
N GLY A 165 -4.03 -6.09 -17.62
CA GLY A 165 -5.33 -5.49 -17.89
C GLY A 165 -6.09 -5.06 -16.62
N GLN A 166 -5.42 -4.87 -15.49
CA GLN A 166 -6.09 -4.53 -14.23
C GLN A 166 -6.70 -3.13 -14.23
N LEU A 167 -6.26 -2.26 -15.14
CA LEU A 167 -6.72 -0.87 -15.24
C LEU A 167 -7.72 -0.67 -16.39
N ASP A 168 -8.12 -1.72 -17.11
CA ASP A 168 -8.93 -1.63 -18.34
C ASP A 168 -10.35 -1.09 -18.09
N GLU A 169 -10.88 -1.27 -16.89
CA GLU A 169 -12.23 -0.82 -16.50
C GLU A 169 -12.22 0.56 -15.80
N ALA A 170 -11.03 1.11 -15.51
CA ALA A 170 -10.90 2.40 -14.85
C ALA A 170 -10.76 3.53 -15.89
N PRO A 171 -11.39 4.69 -15.67
CA PRO A 171 -11.27 5.84 -16.58
C PRO A 171 -9.94 6.60 -16.38
N LEU A 172 -8.81 5.90 -16.50
CA LEU A 172 -7.46 6.48 -16.42
C LEU A 172 -6.81 6.52 -17.81
N THR A 173 -6.33 7.70 -18.20
CA THR A 173 -5.48 7.85 -19.38
C THR A 173 -4.02 7.52 -19.08
N LEU A 174 -3.24 7.16 -20.10
CA LEU A 174 -1.78 6.98 -19.96
C LEU A 174 -1.10 8.24 -19.40
N GLN A 175 -1.56 9.43 -19.80
CA GLN A 175 -1.04 10.69 -19.28
C GLN A 175 -1.30 10.85 -17.77
N GLN A 176 -2.49 10.46 -17.30
CA GLN A 176 -2.80 10.48 -15.86
C GLN A 176 -2.00 9.43 -15.11
N ILE A 177 -1.75 8.24 -15.69
CA ILE A 177 -0.88 7.23 -15.09
C ILE A 177 0.53 7.79 -14.85
N GLU A 178 1.12 8.48 -15.82
CA GLU A 178 2.43 9.14 -15.64
C GLU A 178 2.40 10.21 -14.54
N GLN A 179 1.32 10.97 -14.43
CA GLN A 179 1.15 11.94 -13.35
C GLN A 179 0.99 11.29 -11.98
N VAL A 180 0.29 10.14 -11.89
CA VAL A 180 0.16 9.34 -10.66
C VAL A 180 1.53 8.82 -10.23
N LYS A 181 2.33 8.27 -11.15
CA LYS A 181 3.69 7.81 -10.87
C LYS A 181 4.57 8.93 -10.32
N ALA A 182 4.54 10.09 -10.96
CA ALA A 182 5.30 11.27 -10.52
C ALA A 182 4.84 11.75 -9.12
N ALA A 183 3.53 11.79 -8.86
CA ALA A 183 3.00 12.14 -7.55
C ALA A 183 3.45 11.12 -6.48
N PHE A 184 3.46 9.83 -6.81
CA PHE A 184 3.93 8.79 -5.91
C PHE A 184 5.41 8.96 -5.58
N LEU A 185 6.24 9.18 -6.58
CA LEU A 185 7.68 9.37 -6.41
C LEU A 185 7.98 10.55 -5.47
N VAL A 186 7.28 11.68 -5.62
CA VAL A 186 7.45 12.86 -4.75
C VAL A 186 7.11 12.52 -3.30
N VAL A 187 5.93 11.93 -3.06
CA VAL A 187 5.46 11.60 -1.70
C VAL A 187 6.38 10.57 -1.04
N LEU A 188 6.72 9.48 -1.76
CA LEU A 188 7.54 8.40 -1.23
C LEU A 188 8.98 8.85 -1.02
N SER A 189 9.55 9.65 -1.93
CA SER A 189 10.86 10.25 -1.73
C SER A 189 10.88 11.10 -0.46
N GLY A 190 9.89 11.96 -0.24
CA GLY A 190 9.82 12.74 1.00
C GLY A 190 9.72 11.89 2.27
N MET A 191 8.94 10.79 2.23
CA MET A 191 8.78 9.88 3.36
C MET A 191 10.07 9.10 3.71
N TYR A 192 10.83 8.65 2.70
CA TYR A 192 12.00 7.80 2.90
C TYR A 192 13.33 8.56 2.92
N HIS A 193 13.42 9.78 2.38
CA HIS A 193 14.62 10.62 2.54
C HIS A 193 14.80 11.13 3.96
N ASN A 194 13.72 11.42 4.70
CA ASN A 194 13.80 11.82 6.11
C ASN A 194 14.24 10.69 7.06
N ARG A 195 14.48 9.47 6.55
CA ARG A 195 15.05 8.35 7.32
C ARG A 195 16.56 8.19 7.14
N ILE A 196 17.17 8.93 6.21
CA ILE A 196 18.61 8.94 6.04
C ILE A 196 19.12 10.12 6.86
N ASP A 197 19.65 9.84 8.06
CA ASP A 197 20.38 10.85 8.83
C ASP A 197 21.45 11.46 7.93
N TYR A 198 21.36 12.77 7.70
CA TYR A 198 22.43 13.51 7.06
C TYR A 198 23.68 13.39 7.94
N PRO A 199 24.86 13.11 7.38
CA PRO A 199 26.10 13.17 8.14
C PRO A 199 26.23 14.57 8.77
N GLU A 200 26.59 14.63 10.06
CA GLU A 200 26.68 15.87 10.87
C GLU A 200 27.51 16.98 10.21
N SER A 201 28.36 16.64 9.24
CA SER A 201 29.16 17.57 8.44
C SER A 201 28.35 18.55 7.57
N SER A 202 27.03 18.36 7.45
CA SER A 202 26.14 19.20 6.63
C SER A 202 25.44 20.33 7.40
N GLY A 203 25.70 20.48 8.70
CA GLY A 203 25.05 21.49 9.56
C GLY A 203 23.57 21.18 9.87
N GLY A 204 23.18 19.91 9.72
CA GLY A 204 21.87 19.43 10.17
C GLY A 204 21.77 19.39 11.70
N ILE A 205 20.57 19.61 12.22
CA ILE A 205 20.24 19.45 13.64
C ILE A 205 20.18 17.94 13.93
N GLY A 206 21.30 17.37 14.38
CA GLY A 206 21.38 15.98 14.83
C GLY A 206 20.88 15.79 16.28
N ALA A 207 20.85 14.55 16.75
CA ALA A 207 20.43 14.20 18.13
C ALA A 207 21.29 14.88 19.23
N ALA A 208 22.50 15.34 18.88
CA ALA A 208 23.41 16.07 19.76
C ALA A 208 23.26 17.61 19.69
N TRP A 209 22.37 18.13 18.84
CA TRP A 209 22.21 19.57 18.69
C TRP A 209 21.57 20.19 19.93
N GLN A 210 22.27 21.17 20.52
CA GLN A 210 21.73 22.00 21.59
C GLN A 210 21.54 23.42 21.07
N PRO A 211 20.42 24.08 21.43
CA PRO A 211 20.26 25.49 21.13
C PRO A 211 21.39 26.30 21.80
N PRO A 212 21.85 27.40 21.17
CA PRO A 212 22.87 28.25 21.78
C PRO A 212 22.39 28.77 23.15
N PRO A 213 23.29 28.91 24.14
CA PRO A 213 22.91 29.38 25.45
C PRO A 213 22.24 30.75 25.33
N GLY A 214 21.10 30.89 26.01
CA GLY A 214 20.34 32.13 26.04
C GLY A 214 21.16 33.30 26.60
N PRO A 215 20.79 34.55 26.30
CA PRO A 215 21.48 35.71 26.81
C PRO A 215 21.49 35.70 28.35
N PRO A 216 22.57 36.15 29.00
CA PRO A 216 22.68 36.14 30.45
C PRO A 216 21.53 36.92 31.07
N GLU A 217 20.88 36.31 32.06
CA GLU A 217 19.80 36.91 32.83
C GLU A 217 20.32 38.22 33.45
N THR A 218 19.81 39.35 32.99
CA THR A 218 20.10 40.63 33.63
C THR A 218 19.46 40.60 35.01
N ALA A 219 20.30 40.55 36.03
CA ALA A 219 19.88 40.59 37.43
C ALA A 219 18.94 41.79 37.62
N ARG A 220 17.65 41.51 37.79
CA ARG A 220 16.68 42.52 38.21
C ARG A 220 17.06 42.96 39.62
N SER A 221 17.68 44.14 39.71
CA SER A 221 17.81 44.88 40.95
C SER A 221 16.41 45.10 41.51
N SER A 222 16.12 44.43 42.61
CA SER A 222 14.97 44.69 43.48
C SER A 222 15.09 46.12 44.03
N ARG A 223 14.11 46.96 43.71
CA ARG A 223 13.75 48.15 44.49
C ARG A 223 12.39 47.92 45.11
#